data_AF-A0A529F995-F1
#
_entry.id   AF-A0A529F995-F1
#
_cell.length_a   1.000
_cell.length_b   1.000
_cell.length_c   1.000
_cell.angle_alpha   90.00
_cell.angle_beta   90.00
_cell.angle_gamma   90.00
#
_symmetry.space_group_name_H-M   'P 1'
#
loop_
_entity.id
_entity.type
_entity.pdbx_description
1 polymer ?
#
loop_
_entity_poly.entity_id
_entity_poly.type
_entity_poly.pdbx_seq_one_letter_code
_entity_poly.pdbx_strand_id
1 'polypeptide(L)'
;PAIASVREGRTNFVPKNWEKTYYDWMENIQPWCISRQLWWGHQIPAWYGPDGRVFVEKTEEEALAAAIEYYLALEGPWKAWVEDKLENFKPGEILTRDEDVLDTWFSSA
;
A
#
# COMPACT_ATOMS: atom_id res chain seq x y z
N PRO A 1 2.67 -17.09 12.82
CA PRO A 1 1.92 -15.84 13.05
C PRO A 1 2.00 -15.36 14.51
N ALA A 2 1.75 -14.08 14.78
CA ALA A 2 2.08 -13.41 16.05
C ALA A 2 1.51 -14.09 17.31
N ILE A 3 0.24 -14.52 17.30
CA ILE A 3 -0.39 -15.29 18.39
C ILE A 3 0.38 -16.59 18.70
N ALA A 4 0.83 -17.31 17.68
CA ALA A 4 1.55 -18.57 17.87
C ALA A 4 2.90 -18.35 18.58
N SER A 5 3.57 -17.22 18.34
CA SER A 5 4.82 -16.88 19.03
C SER A 5 4.65 -16.80 20.55
N VAL A 6 3.50 -16.28 21.00
CA VAL A 6 3.17 -16.19 22.43
C VAL A 6 2.73 -17.55 22.97
N ARG A 7 1.87 -18.28 22.24
CA ARG A 7 1.40 -19.62 22.65
C ARG A 7 2.53 -20.65 22.77
N GLU A 8 3.54 -20.56 21.92
CA GLU A 8 4.73 -21.43 21.93
C GLU A 8 5.81 -20.95 22.92
N GLY A 9 5.61 -19.82 23.60
CA GLY A 9 6.57 -19.26 24.57
C GLY A 9 7.82 -18.61 23.95
N ARG A 10 7.85 -18.38 22.62
CA ARG A 10 8.93 -17.63 21.95
C ARG A 10 8.89 -16.15 22.28
N THR A 11 7.70 -15.62 22.57
CA THR A 11 7.47 -14.27 23.09
C THR A 11 6.79 -14.39 24.45
N ASN A 12 7.37 -13.77 25.49
CA ASN A 12 6.86 -13.85 26.86
C ASN A 12 6.47 -12.47 27.36
N PHE A 13 5.29 -12.33 27.96
CA PHE A 13 4.86 -11.08 28.58
C PHE A 13 5.23 -11.02 30.05
N VAL A 14 5.65 -9.83 30.49
CA VAL A 14 5.90 -9.53 31.90
C VAL A 14 5.11 -8.28 32.28
N PRO A 15 4.11 -8.37 33.19
CA PRO A 15 3.61 -9.59 33.85
C PRO A 15 2.80 -10.54 32.92
N LYS A 16 2.70 -11.82 33.28
CA LYS A 16 2.08 -12.88 32.43
C LYS A 16 0.60 -12.64 32.09
N ASN A 17 -0.13 -11.91 32.92
CA ASN A 17 -1.56 -11.67 32.69
C ASN A 17 -1.85 -10.85 31.40
N TRP A 18 -0.86 -10.14 30.86
CA TRP A 18 -0.99 -9.43 29.58
C TRP A 18 -1.20 -10.36 28.38
N GLU A 19 -0.83 -11.65 28.48
CA GLU A 19 -1.12 -12.63 27.43
C GLU A 19 -2.61 -12.70 27.13
N LYS A 20 -3.45 -12.70 28.17
CA LYS A 20 -4.91 -12.73 28.01
C LYS A 20 -5.41 -11.53 27.21
N THR A 21 -5.03 -10.32 27.63
CA THR A 21 -5.42 -9.07 26.95
C THR A 21 -4.93 -9.05 25.49
N TYR A 22 -3.72 -9.53 25.25
CA TYR A 22 -3.17 -9.65 23.90
C TYR A 22 -3.98 -10.62 23.03
N TYR A 23 -4.34 -11.80 23.55
CA TYR A 23 -5.18 -12.75 22.83
C TYR A 23 -6.57 -12.17 22.54
N ASP A 24 -7.22 -11.55 23.52
CA ASP A 24 -8.52 -10.92 23.35
C ASP A 24 -8.50 -9.86 22.23
N TRP A 25 -7.42 -9.07 22.12
CA TRP A 25 -7.23 -8.10 21.04
C TRP A 25 -6.99 -8.77 19.68
N MET A 26 -6.04 -9.71 19.62
CA MET A 26 -5.59 -10.30 18.36
C MET A 26 -6.63 -11.23 17.74
N GLU A 27 -7.45 -11.91 18.55
CA GLU A 27 -8.50 -12.81 18.08
C GLU A 27 -9.73 -12.05 17.54
N ASN A 28 -9.92 -10.79 17.94
CA ASN A 28 -11.04 -9.95 17.53
C ASN A 28 -10.64 -8.76 16.65
N ILE A 29 -9.42 -8.77 16.11
CA ILE A 29 -8.87 -7.67 15.31
C ILE A 29 -9.75 -7.37 14.08
N GLN A 30 -9.95 -6.09 13.79
CA GLN A 30 -10.72 -5.60 12.64
C GLN A 30 -9.79 -5.03 11.58
N PRO A 31 -10.23 -4.92 10.31
CA PRO A 31 -9.48 -4.22 9.29
C PRO A 31 -9.10 -2.81 9.74
N TRP A 32 -7.81 -2.50 9.66
CA TRP A 32 -7.28 -1.20 10.01
C TRP A 32 -7.18 -0.33 8.76
N CYS A 33 -7.94 0.78 8.75
CA CYS A 33 -7.73 1.82 7.75
C CYS A 33 -6.39 2.52 8.04
N ILE A 34 -5.39 2.27 7.22
CA ILE A 34 -4.04 2.86 7.31
C ILE A 34 -3.89 4.20 6.56
N SER A 35 -4.91 4.62 5.82
CA SER A 35 -4.91 5.87 5.05
C SER A 35 -5.27 7.08 5.91
N ARG A 36 -4.57 8.21 5.75
CA ARG A 36 -4.83 9.44 6.50
C ARG A 36 -4.71 10.66 5.58
N GLN A 37 -5.73 11.52 5.61
CA GLN A 37 -5.73 12.84 4.95
C GLN A 37 -4.96 13.85 5.81
N LEU A 38 -3.65 13.66 5.92
CA LEU A 38 -2.75 14.53 6.69
C LEU A 38 -1.60 15.00 5.80
N TRP A 39 -1.08 16.18 6.08
CA TRP A 39 0.07 16.78 5.39
C TRP A 39 1.42 16.21 5.85
N TRP A 40 1.46 15.49 6.98
CA TRP A 40 2.67 14.90 7.55
C TRP A 40 2.52 13.39 7.72
N GLY A 41 3.44 12.65 7.11
CA GLY A 41 3.52 11.20 7.19
C GLY A 41 4.26 10.62 5.99
N HIS A 42 4.38 9.29 5.94
CA HIS A 42 4.91 8.62 4.76
C HIS A 42 3.82 8.57 3.69
N GLN A 43 4.02 9.23 2.55
CA GLN A 43 3.05 9.21 1.45
C GLN A 43 2.77 7.77 1.02
N ILE A 44 1.51 7.42 0.80
CA ILE A 44 1.11 6.07 0.44
C ILE A 44 1.72 5.71 -0.94
N PRO A 45 2.33 4.52 -1.08
CA PRO A 45 2.86 4.07 -2.35
C PRO A 45 1.75 3.44 -3.20
N ALA A 46 0.75 4.25 -3.55
CA ALA A 46 -0.34 3.91 -4.46
C ALA A 46 -0.44 4.98 -5.53
N TRP A 47 -0.65 4.58 -6.78
CA TRP A 47 -0.71 5.45 -7.94
C TRP A 47 -1.98 5.19 -8.72
N TYR A 48 -2.60 6.27 -9.18
CA TYR A 48 -3.80 6.23 -10.00
C TYR A 48 -3.44 6.46 -11.46
N GLY A 49 -3.88 5.55 -12.31
CA GLY A 49 -3.87 5.73 -13.75
C GLY A 49 -4.98 6.68 -14.23
N PRO A 50 -4.97 7.06 -15.52
CA PRO A 50 -5.92 8.03 -16.10
C PRO A 50 -7.40 7.60 -16.02
N ASP A 51 -7.67 6.31 -15.85
CA ASP A 51 -9.00 5.72 -15.69
C ASP A 51 -9.39 5.49 -14.22
N GLY A 52 -8.55 5.93 -13.28
CA GLY A 52 -8.72 5.71 -11.84
C GLY A 52 -8.27 4.33 -11.36
N ARG A 53 -7.65 3.50 -12.21
CA ARG A 53 -7.08 2.22 -11.79
C ARG A 53 -5.91 2.43 -10.84
N VAL A 54 -5.83 1.61 -9.79
CA VAL A 54 -4.80 1.71 -8.75
C VAL A 54 -3.66 0.74 -9.00
N PHE A 55 -2.43 1.23 -8.88
CA PHE A 55 -1.17 0.47 -8.91
C PHE A 55 -0.46 0.68 -7.57
N VAL A 56 -0.03 -0.39 -6.89
CA VAL A 56 0.61 -0.31 -5.57
C VAL A 56 1.97 -0.97 -5.66
N GLU A 57 3.03 -0.17 -5.72
CA GLU A 57 4.42 -0.60 -5.91
C GLU A 57 5.37 0.16 -4.99
N LYS A 58 6.66 -0.18 -4.85
CA LYS A 58 7.50 0.54 -3.87
C LYS A 58 7.97 1.89 -4.40
N THR A 59 8.10 2.01 -5.72
CA THR A 59 8.57 3.22 -6.38
C THR A 59 7.67 3.61 -7.55
N GLU A 60 7.79 4.86 -8.01
CA GLU A 60 7.04 5.35 -9.17
C GLU A 60 7.44 4.59 -10.43
N GLU A 61 8.71 4.21 -10.58
CA GLU A 61 9.21 3.45 -11.73
C GLU A 61 8.59 2.05 -11.81
N GLU A 62 8.48 1.36 -10.67
CA GLU A 62 7.81 0.07 -10.58
C GLU A 62 6.31 0.20 -10.91
N ALA A 63 5.65 1.23 -10.37
CA ALA A 63 4.24 1.53 -10.66
C ALA A 63 4.00 1.82 -12.14
N LEU A 64 4.91 2.60 -12.76
CA LEU A 64 4.87 2.89 -14.20
C LEU A 64 5.02 1.62 -15.02
N ALA A 65 5.98 0.74 -14.70
CA ALA A 65 6.17 -0.52 -15.40
C ALA A 65 4.91 -1.40 -15.34
N ALA A 66 4.31 -1.53 -14.15
CA ALA A 66 3.06 -2.27 -13.96
C ALA A 66 1.89 -1.65 -14.75
N ALA A 67 1.79 -0.32 -14.79
CA ALA A 67 0.78 0.40 -15.55
C ALA A 67 0.95 0.20 -17.06
N ILE A 68 2.17 0.32 -17.57
CA ILE A 68 2.49 0.10 -18.98
C ILE A 68 2.11 -1.31 -19.41
N GLU A 69 2.54 -2.33 -18.65
CA GLU A 69 2.21 -3.73 -18.95
C GLU A 69 0.69 -3.93 -19.01
N TYR A 70 -0.03 -3.39 -18.04
CA TYR A 70 -1.49 -3.48 -17.99
C TYR A 70 -2.16 -2.83 -19.20
N TYR A 71 -1.82 -1.58 -19.52
CA TYR A 71 -2.49 -0.85 -20.61
C TYR A 71 -2.09 -1.36 -22.00
N LEU A 72 -0.86 -1.88 -22.19
CA LEU A 72 -0.45 -2.51 -23.44
C LEU A 72 -1.18 -3.82 -23.72
N ALA A 73 -1.57 -4.54 -22.66
CA ALA A 73 -2.34 -5.77 -22.76
C ALA A 73 -3.82 -5.52 -23.11
N LEU A 74 -4.31 -4.29 -22.96
CA LEU A 74 -5.67 -3.92 -23.34
C LEU A 74 -5.76 -3.65 -24.85
N GLU A 75 -6.83 -4.13 -25.47
CA GLU A 75 -7.21 -3.68 -26.81
C GLU A 75 -8.08 -2.43 -26.70
N GLY A 76 -7.65 -1.30 -27.25
CA GLY A 76 -8.45 -0.08 -27.25
C GLY A 76 -7.64 1.23 -27.16
N PRO A 77 -8.32 2.36 -26.87
CA PRO A 77 -7.69 3.69 -26.87
C PRO A 77 -6.59 3.84 -25.81
N TRP A 78 -6.64 3.03 -24.74
CA TRP A 78 -5.63 3.04 -23.67
C TRP A 78 -4.26 2.56 -24.12
N LYS A 79 -4.20 1.61 -25.07
CA LYS A 79 -2.92 1.15 -25.63
C LYS A 79 -2.24 2.27 -26.42
N ALA A 80 -2.98 2.91 -27.33
CA ALA A 80 -2.47 4.04 -28.10
C ALA A 80 -2.08 5.23 -27.20
N TRP A 81 -2.83 5.47 -26.12
CA TRP A 81 -2.52 6.50 -25.13
C TRP A 81 -1.19 6.22 -24.41
N VAL A 82 -0.95 4.97 -23.99
CA VAL A 82 0.33 4.60 -23.35
C VAL A 82 1.49 4.66 -24.33
N GLU A 83 1.31 4.19 -25.57
CA GLU A 83 2.34 4.28 -26.61
C GLU A 83 2.76 5.74 -26.86
N ASP A 84 1.81 6.67 -26.98
CA ASP A 84 2.08 8.13 -27.13
C ASP A 84 2.80 8.73 -25.90
N LYS A 85 2.34 8.36 -24.69
CA LYS A 85 2.92 8.87 -23.44
C LYS A 85 4.31 8.32 -23.14
N LEU A 86 4.63 7.12 -23.61
CA LEU A 86 5.98 6.54 -23.54
C LEU A 86 6.97 7.30 -24.42
N GLU A 87 6.56 7.72 -25.61
CA GLU A 87 7.42 8.52 -26.50
C GLU A 87 7.69 9.92 -25.93
N ASN A 88 6.76 10.49 -25.17
CA ASN A 88 6.82 11.85 -24.62
C ASN A 88 6.96 11.90 -23.08
N PHE A 89 7.57 10.89 -22.48
CA PHE A 89 7.58 10.68 -21.03
C PHE A 89 8.03 11.90 -20.23
N LYS A 90 7.18 12.32 -19.28
CA LYS A 90 7.52 13.25 -18.20
C LYS A 90 7.07 12.66 -16.86
N PRO A 91 7.94 12.65 -15.83
CA PRO A 91 7.57 12.19 -14.50
C PRO A 91 6.31 12.91 -13.97
N GLY A 92 5.40 12.16 -13.33
CA GLY A 92 4.13 12.69 -12.82
C GLY A 92 3.04 13.03 -13.84
N GLU A 93 3.24 12.86 -15.15
CA GLU A 93 2.17 13.10 -16.16
C GLU A 93 1.34 11.85 -16.48
N ILE A 94 1.81 10.66 -16.12
CA ILE A 94 1.18 9.37 -16.46
C ILE A 94 0.38 8.83 -15.28
N LEU A 95 0.96 8.91 -14.09
CA LEU A 95 0.37 8.39 -12.86
C LEU A 95 0.33 9.49 -11.81
N THR A 96 -0.77 9.55 -11.07
CA THR A 96 -0.91 10.44 -9.90
C THR A 96 -0.74 9.61 -8.64
N ARG A 97 0.27 9.89 -7.82
CA ARG A 97 0.43 9.23 -6.52
C ARG A 97 -0.65 9.71 -5.54
N ASP A 98 -1.15 8.80 -4.71
CA ASP A 98 -2.10 9.10 -3.66
C ASP A 98 -1.57 10.22 -2.74
N GLU A 99 -2.42 11.20 -2.45
CA GLU A 99 -2.09 12.34 -1.60
C GLU A 99 -2.11 11.97 -0.11
N ASP A 100 -2.79 10.88 0.25
CA ASP A 100 -2.83 10.40 1.62
C ASP A 100 -1.46 9.93 2.10
N VAL A 101 -1.29 9.97 3.42
CA VAL A 101 -0.14 9.43 4.13
C VAL A 101 -0.54 8.22 4.97
N LEU A 102 0.43 7.37 5.27
CA LEU A 102 0.29 6.24 6.17
C LEU A 102 0.08 6.73 7.61
N ASP A 103 -0.79 6.04 8.34
CA ASP A 103 -0.96 6.21 9.77
C ASP A 103 0.39 6.09 10.51
N THR A 104 0.64 6.97 11.48
CA THR A 104 1.88 6.98 12.27
C THR A 104 2.14 5.66 13.00
N TRP A 105 1.11 4.93 13.41
CA TRP A 105 1.25 3.61 14.01
C TRP A 105 1.74 2.58 12.99
N PHE A 106 1.49 2.80 11.69
CA PHE A 106 1.92 1.88 10.63
C PHE A 106 3.41 1.98 10.36
N SER A 107 3.99 3.17 10.44
CA SER A 107 5.44 3.33 10.34
C SER A 107 6.20 2.87 11.59
N SER A 108 5.50 2.65 12.70
CA SER A 108 6.08 2.19 13.98
C SER A 108 5.99 0.68 14.19
N ALA A 109 5.21 -0.02 13.36
CA ALA A 109 4.95 -1.46 13.46
C ALA A 109 6.05 -2.29 12.78
#